data_AF-A0A9Q8PL60-F1
#
_entry.id   AF-A0A9Q8PL60-F1
#
_cell.length_a   1.000
_cell.length_b   1.000
_cell.length_c   1.000
_cell.angle_alpha   90.00
_cell.angle_beta   90.00
_cell.angle_gamma   90.00
#
_symmetry.space_group_name_H-M   'P 1'
#
loop_
_entity.id
_entity.type
_entity.pdbx_description
1 polymer ?
#
loop_
_entity_poly.entity_id
_entity_poly.type
_entity_poly.pdbx_seq_one_letter_code
_entity_poly.pdbx_strand_id
1 'polypeptide(L)'
;MAITTANGIPDTTCHFFELPPELRVHVYEYAFRLTPFDPEAPQTPPLLAVCKLVRHEAWLLYEAHVRRIQCHNRIDFEISIRLLRRAQETASSILERLKYLYVDRTMLRVWIEQEYVCGAELLKLALRPQVGGDYTWKKKKTQAMMA
;
A
#
# COMPACT_ATOMS: atom_id res chain seq x y z
N MET A 1 -13.90 -29.71 15.58
CA MET A 1 -14.50 -30.38 16.75
C MET A 1 -14.94 -29.28 17.70
N ALA A 2 -16.26 -29.11 17.89
CA ALA A 2 -16.78 -28.12 18.83
C ALA A 2 -16.73 -28.69 20.25
N ILE A 3 -16.18 -27.94 21.19
CA ILE A 3 -16.14 -28.33 22.60
C ILE A 3 -17.54 -28.04 23.15
N THR A 4 -18.34 -29.07 23.35
CA THR A 4 -19.64 -28.96 24.04
C THR A 4 -19.40 -28.95 25.53
N THR A 5 -19.88 -27.91 26.22
CA THR A 5 -19.93 -27.90 27.69
C THR A 5 -20.84 -29.02 28.20
N ALA A 6 -20.66 -29.44 29.46
CA ALA A 6 -21.41 -30.55 30.07
C ALA A 6 -22.95 -30.40 30.01
N ASN A 7 -23.46 -29.21 29.66
CA ASN A 7 -24.88 -28.89 29.55
C ASN A 7 -25.40 -28.87 28.10
N GLY A 8 -24.60 -29.25 27.10
CA GLY A 8 -25.01 -29.27 25.69
C GLY A 8 -25.15 -27.88 25.04
N ILE A 9 -24.77 -26.81 25.75
CA ILE A 9 -24.71 -25.45 25.21
C ILE A 9 -23.36 -25.29 24.50
N PRO A 10 -23.33 -24.82 23.24
CA PRO A 10 -22.08 -24.57 22.55
C PRO A 10 -21.29 -23.52 23.34
N ASP A 11 -20.03 -23.85 23.65
CA ASP A 11 -19.16 -22.92 24.34
C ASP A 11 -18.90 -21.70 23.43
N THR A 12 -19.47 -20.55 23.79
CA THR A 12 -19.28 -19.28 23.10
C THR A 12 -18.19 -18.45 23.75
N THR A 13 -17.47 -18.98 24.75
CA THR A 13 -16.40 -18.25 25.40
C THR A 13 -15.22 -18.04 24.46
N CYS A 14 -14.71 -16.82 24.44
CA CYS A 14 -13.56 -16.44 23.62
C CYS A 14 -12.28 -16.80 24.37
N HIS A 15 -11.74 -17.99 24.12
CA HIS A 15 -10.48 -18.46 24.73
C HIS A 15 -9.24 -17.69 24.27
N PHE A 16 -9.37 -16.76 23.32
CA PHE A 16 -8.24 -15.98 22.81
C PHE A 16 -7.53 -15.19 23.93
N PHE A 17 -8.28 -14.69 24.91
CA PHE A 17 -7.72 -13.93 26.02
C PHE A 17 -7.12 -14.79 27.14
N GLU A 18 -7.35 -16.11 27.11
CA GLU A 18 -6.72 -17.07 28.02
C GLU A 18 -5.28 -17.39 27.59
N LEU A 19 -4.94 -17.13 26.32
CA LEU A 19 -3.57 -17.27 25.82
C LEU A 19 -2.63 -16.29 26.52
N PRO A 20 -1.38 -16.68 26.82
CA PRO A 20 -0.34 -15.75 27.24
C PRO A 20 -0.16 -14.59 26.24
N PRO A 21 0.19 -13.37 26.70
CA PRO A 21 0.42 -12.21 25.84
C PRO A 21 1.38 -12.49 24.68
N GLU A 22 2.43 -13.29 24.92
CA GLU A 22 3.45 -13.64 23.95
C GLU A 22 2.85 -14.41 22.76
N LEU A 23 1.89 -15.30 23.03
CA LEU A 23 1.19 -16.05 21.97
C LEU A 23 0.20 -15.16 21.23
N ARG A 24 -0.48 -14.24 21.92
CA ARG A 24 -1.38 -13.27 21.27
C ARG A 24 -0.64 -12.37 20.30
N VAL A 25 0.58 -11.93 20.65
CA VAL A 25 1.46 -11.14 19.79
C VAL A 25 1.74 -11.87 18.48
N HIS A 26 2.06 -13.15 18.50
CA HIS A 26 2.26 -13.94 17.27
C HIS A 26 1.00 -14.01 16.39
N VAL A 27 -0.18 -14.11 17.01
CA VAL A 27 -1.45 -14.05 16.26
C VAL A 27 -1.64 -12.68 15.61
N TYR A 28 -1.32 -11.59 16.31
CA TYR A 28 -1.39 -10.23 15.75
C TYR A 28 -0.44 -10.05 14.57
N GLU A 29 0.82 -10.49 14.70
CA GLU A 29 1.79 -10.43 13.61
C GLU A 29 1.31 -11.19 12.38
N TYR A 30 0.77 -12.39 12.57
CA TYR A 30 0.23 -13.19 11.49
C TYR A 30 -0.97 -12.51 10.82
N ALA A 31 -1.89 -11.96 11.63
CA ALA A 31 -3.05 -11.23 11.12
C ALA A 31 -2.66 -10.01 10.28
N PHE A 32 -1.65 -9.23 10.71
CA PHE A 32 -1.17 -8.10 9.93
C PHE A 32 -0.51 -8.53 8.62
N ARG A 33 0.26 -9.64 8.60
CA ARG A 33 0.85 -10.16 7.36
C ARG A 33 -0.19 -10.59 6.33
N LEU A 34 -1.32 -11.13 6.76
CA LEU A 34 -2.40 -11.54 5.87
C LEU A 34 -3.28 -10.38 5.40
N THR A 35 -3.24 -9.24 6.09
CA THR A 35 -4.06 -8.10 5.73
C THR A 35 -3.37 -7.35 4.59
N PRO A 36 -3.94 -7.32 3.38
CA PRO A 36 -3.37 -6.53 2.29
C PRO A 36 -3.38 -5.05 2.71
N PHE A 37 -2.24 -4.38 2.56
CA PHE A 37 -2.18 -2.94 2.78
C PHE A 37 -2.82 -2.22 1.61
N ASP A 38 -4.01 -1.67 1.83
CA ASP A 38 -4.66 -0.78 0.89
C ASP A 38 -4.36 0.69 1.26
N PRO A 39 -3.47 1.37 0.53
CA PRO A 39 -3.16 2.78 0.76
C PRO A 39 -4.36 3.73 0.54
N GLU A 40 -5.41 3.30 -0.16
CA GLU A 40 -6.60 4.13 -0.40
C GLU A 40 -7.68 3.94 0.67
N ALA A 41 -7.58 2.88 1.48
CA ALA A 41 -8.51 2.64 2.58
C ALA A 41 -8.03 3.36 3.85
N PRO A 42 -8.71 4.43 4.31
CA PRO A 42 -8.36 5.11 5.57
C PRO A 42 -8.74 4.28 6.82
N GLN A 43 -9.03 2.99 6.67
CA GLN A 43 -9.56 2.17 7.74
C GLN A 43 -8.42 1.56 8.55
N THR A 44 -8.36 1.92 9.83
CA THR A 44 -7.65 1.15 10.85
C THR A 44 -7.94 -0.35 10.66
N PRO A 45 -6.92 -1.23 10.67
CA PRO A 45 -7.14 -2.65 10.45
C PRO A 45 -8.17 -3.19 11.43
N PRO A 46 -9.06 -4.11 11.01
CA PRO A 46 -10.17 -4.62 11.84
C PRO A 46 -9.71 -5.11 13.21
N LEU A 47 -8.50 -5.68 13.29
CA LEU A 47 -7.90 -6.15 14.53
C LEU A 47 -7.78 -5.04 15.60
N LEU A 48 -7.44 -3.81 15.22
CA LEU A 48 -7.31 -2.68 16.16
C LEU A 48 -8.68 -2.13 16.60
N ALA A 49 -9.78 -2.55 15.95
CA ALA A 49 -11.13 -2.18 16.31
C ALA A 49 -11.79 -3.15 17.31
N VAL A 50 -11.20 -4.33 17.56
CA VAL A 50 -11.80 -5.40 18.38
C VAL A 50 -12.07 -4.96 19.82
N CYS A 51 -11.02 -4.61 20.58
CA CYS A 51 -11.15 -4.10 21.95
C CYS A 51 -9.93 -3.28 22.37
N LYS A 52 -10.00 -2.62 23.53
CA LYS A 52 -8.91 -1.78 24.06
C LYS A 52 -7.62 -2.57 24.32
N LEU A 53 -7.73 -3.79 24.82
CA LEU A 53 -6.58 -4.66 25.12
C LEU A 53 -5.84 -5.04 23.82
N VAL A 54 -6.57 -5.62 22.86
CA VAL A 54 -6.02 -5.99 21.54
C VAL A 54 -5.39 -4.78 20.88
N ARG A 55 -6.07 -3.63 20.91
CA ARG A 55 -5.51 -2.39 20.35
C ARG A 55 -4.20 -2.02 21.00
N HIS A 56 -4.11 -2.05 22.33
CA HIS A 56 -2.91 -1.69 23.06
C HIS A 56 -1.74 -2.62 22.73
N GLU A 57 -1.98 -3.93 22.72
CA GLU A 57 -0.94 -4.93 22.44
C GLU A 57 -0.51 -4.93 20.97
N ALA A 58 -1.46 -4.79 20.03
CA ALA A 58 -1.20 -4.90 18.61
C ALA A 58 -0.73 -3.58 17.96
N TRP A 59 -0.86 -2.43 18.64
CA TRP A 59 -0.55 -1.12 18.05
C TRP A 59 0.90 -1.00 17.59
N LEU A 60 1.86 -1.36 18.44
CA LEU A 60 3.28 -1.27 18.10
C LEU A 60 3.66 -2.19 16.93
N LEU A 61 3.04 -3.37 16.86
CA LEU A 61 3.23 -4.32 15.78
C LEU A 61 2.67 -3.79 14.46
N TYR A 62 1.49 -3.18 14.51
CA TYR A 62 0.89 -2.53 13.36
C TYR A 62 1.77 -1.40 12.84
N GLU A 63 2.26 -0.53 13.72
CA GLU A 63 3.13 0.58 13.35
C GLU A 63 4.43 0.09 12.70
N ALA A 64 5.07 -0.94 13.27
CA ALA A 64 6.25 -1.57 12.70
C ALA A 64 5.96 -2.19 11.32
N HIS A 65 4.81 -2.84 11.16
CA HIS A 65 4.36 -3.41 9.90
C HIS A 65 4.16 -2.34 8.82
N VAL A 66 3.46 -1.25 9.13
CA VAL A 66 3.24 -0.12 8.21
C VAL A 66 4.56 0.51 7.78
N ARG A 67 5.48 0.77 8.73
CA ARG A 67 6.80 1.32 8.40
C ARG A 67 7.58 0.39 7.48
N ARG A 68 7.51 -0.92 7.70
CA ARG A 68 8.16 -1.92 6.83
C ARG A 68 7.61 -1.85 5.41
N ILE A 69 6.30 -1.81 5.24
CA ILE A 69 5.66 -1.70 3.92
C ILE A 69 6.06 -0.40 3.23
N GLN A 70 5.99 0.73 3.93
CA GLN A 70 6.42 2.03 3.38
C GLN A 70 7.89 2.01 2.94
N CYS A 71 8.76 1.35 3.70
CA CYS A 71 10.17 1.20 3.34
C CYS A 71 10.35 0.35 2.07
N HIS A 72 9.63 -0.77 1.93
CA HIS A 72 9.68 -1.60 0.71
C HIS A 72 9.16 -0.83 -0.49
N ASN A 73 7.99 -0.20 -0.39
CA ASN A 73 7.40 0.60 -1.46
C ASN A 73 8.33 1.74 -1.92
N ARG A 74 9.04 2.38 -0.99
CA ARG A 74 10.04 3.40 -1.32
C ARG A 74 11.20 2.82 -2.13
N ILE A 75 11.73 1.67 -1.72
CA ILE A 75 12.83 1.00 -2.43
C ILE A 75 12.37 0.60 -3.85
N ASP A 76 11.19 0.01 -3.97
CA ASP A 76 10.62 -0.40 -5.26
C ASP A 76 10.39 0.79 -6.20
N PHE A 77 9.93 1.91 -5.63
CA PHE A 77 9.77 3.17 -6.37
C PHE A 77 11.13 3.74 -6.84
N GLU A 78 12.14 3.75 -5.97
CA GLU A 78 13.50 4.20 -6.33
C GLU A 78 14.12 3.32 -7.43
N ILE A 79 13.93 2.00 -7.37
CA ILE A 79 14.36 1.07 -8.42
C ILE A 79 13.64 1.39 -9.74
N SER A 80 12.32 1.57 -9.70
CA SER A 80 11.51 1.87 -10.88
C SER A 80 11.95 3.17 -11.56
N ILE A 81 12.24 4.23 -10.79
CA ILE A 81 12.79 5.49 -11.32
C ILE A 81 14.13 5.25 -12.04
N ARG A 82 15.03 4.46 -11.43
CA ARG A 82 16.35 4.20 -12.03
C ARG A 82 16.22 3.44 -13.34
N LEU A 83 15.33 2.46 -13.41
CA LEU A 83 15.05 1.70 -14.63
C LEU A 83 14.46 2.60 -15.72
N LEU A 84 13.51 3.46 -15.38
CA LEU A 84 12.90 4.40 -16.31
C LEU A 84 13.94 5.38 -16.89
N ARG A 85 14.84 5.92 -16.06
CA ARG A 85 15.94 6.80 -16.52
C ARG A 85 16.87 6.10 -17.50
N ARG A 86 17.30 4.86 -17.19
CA ARG A 86 18.14 4.07 -18.09
C ARG A 86 17.45 3.80 -19.43
N ALA A 87 16.16 3.48 -19.40
CA ALA A 87 15.38 3.28 -20.61
C ALA A 87 15.32 4.57 -21.46
N GLN A 88 15.09 5.72 -20.82
CA GLN A 88 15.06 7.03 -21.47
C GLN A 88 16.41 7.41 -22.08
N GLU A 89 17.53 7.17 -21.39
CA GLU A 89 18.88 7.40 -21.90
C GLU A 89 19.18 6.50 -23.11
N THR A 90 18.81 5.23 -23.03
CA THR A 90 18.99 4.26 -24.12
C THR A 90 18.17 4.67 -25.35
N ALA A 91 16.90 5.03 -25.17
CA ALA A 91 16.05 5.54 -26.24
C ALA A 91 16.65 6.80 -26.88
N SER A 92 17.14 7.73 -26.06
CA SER A 92 17.76 8.97 -26.53
C SER A 92 19.01 8.68 -27.37
N SER A 93 19.86 7.76 -26.91
CA SER A 93 21.05 7.30 -27.65
C SER A 93 20.69 6.64 -28.99
N ILE A 94 19.66 5.79 -29.03
CA ILE A 94 19.17 5.16 -30.26
C ILE A 94 18.67 6.24 -31.24
N LEU A 95 17.87 7.20 -30.76
CA LEU A 95 17.37 8.30 -31.59
C LEU A 95 18.51 9.15 -32.17
N GLU A 96 19.54 9.44 -31.38
CA GLU A 96 20.72 10.13 -31.90
C GLU A 96 21.43 9.34 -32.99
N ARG A 97 21.64 8.04 -32.80
CA ARG A 97 22.23 7.17 -33.83
C ARG A 97 21.38 7.12 -35.11
N LEU A 98 20.05 7.08 -34.96
CA LEU A 98 19.12 7.06 -36.09
C LEU A 98 19.05 8.39 -36.83
N LYS A 99 19.29 9.54 -36.17
CA LYS A 99 19.41 10.84 -36.86
C LYS A 99 20.50 10.82 -37.95
N TYR A 100 21.59 10.07 -37.73
CA TYR A 100 22.70 9.95 -38.68
C TYR A 100 22.45 8.94 -39.81
N LEU A 101 21.46 8.05 -39.66
CA LEU A 101 21.17 6.98 -40.63
C LEU A 101 20.18 7.38 -41.74
N TYR A 102 19.79 8.66 -41.83
CA TYR A 102 18.94 9.20 -42.91
C TYR A 102 17.67 8.36 -43.17
N VAL A 103 17.03 7.88 -42.10
CA VAL A 103 15.69 7.31 -42.20
C VAL A 103 14.69 8.46 -42.17
N ASP A 104 13.78 8.46 -43.13
CA ASP A 104 12.72 9.45 -43.29
C ASP A 104 12.05 9.76 -41.93
N ARG A 105 12.12 11.01 -41.50
CA ARG A 105 11.73 11.48 -40.15
C ARG A 105 10.29 11.12 -39.78
N THR A 106 9.45 10.88 -40.79
CA THR A 106 8.05 10.46 -40.68
C THR A 106 7.90 9.05 -40.13
N MET A 107 8.68 8.07 -40.60
CA MET A 107 8.62 6.67 -40.12
C MET A 107 9.06 6.54 -38.67
N LEU A 108 10.11 7.28 -38.28
CA LEU A 108 10.62 7.27 -36.90
C LEU A 108 9.59 7.84 -35.92
N ARG A 109 8.89 8.90 -36.32
CA ARG A 109 7.87 9.55 -35.49
C ARG A 109 6.67 8.63 -35.25
N VAL A 110 6.20 7.92 -36.27
CA VAL A 110 5.07 6.96 -36.15
C VAL A 110 5.44 5.78 -35.24
N TRP A 111 6.67 5.25 -35.36
CA TRP A 111 7.11 4.14 -34.53
C TRP A 111 7.25 4.53 -33.06
N ILE A 112 7.83 5.71 -32.79
CA ILE A 112 7.90 6.28 -31.44
C ILE A 112 6.50 6.54 -30.90
N GLU A 113 5.59 7.16 -31.66
CA GLU A 113 4.23 7.44 -31.20
C GLU A 113 3.45 6.14 -30.91
N GLN A 114 3.66 5.04 -31.64
CA GLN A 114 3.03 3.75 -31.33
C GLN A 114 3.62 3.05 -30.08
N GLU A 115 4.94 3.02 -29.91
CA GLU A 115 5.56 2.39 -28.74
C GLU A 115 5.46 3.24 -27.46
N TYR A 116 5.61 4.57 -27.57
CA TYR A 116 5.47 5.48 -26.42
C TYR A 116 4.03 5.68 -26.00
N VAL A 117 3.02 5.56 -26.88
CA VAL A 117 1.62 5.59 -26.42
C VAL A 117 1.33 4.36 -25.54
N CYS A 118 1.86 3.19 -25.89
CA CYS A 118 1.79 2.01 -25.01
C CYS A 118 2.58 2.21 -23.70
N GLY A 119 3.79 2.76 -23.77
CA GLY A 119 4.62 3.02 -22.59
C GLY A 119 4.05 4.11 -21.66
N ALA A 120 3.51 5.19 -22.21
CA ALA A 120 2.96 6.31 -21.47
C ALA A 120 1.57 6.02 -20.90
N GLU A 121 0.72 5.22 -21.55
CA GLU A 121 -0.52 4.74 -20.95
C GLU A 121 -0.24 3.73 -19.83
N LEU A 122 0.76 2.85 -19.97
CA LEU A 122 1.24 2.01 -18.86
C LEU A 122 1.83 2.84 -17.73
N LEU A 123 2.57 3.91 -18.03
CA LEU A 123 3.10 4.83 -17.03
C LEU A 123 1.99 5.66 -16.38
N LYS A 124 0.93 6.06 -17.09
CA LYS A 124 -0.24 6.74 -16.52
C LYS A 124 -1.10 5.79 -15.68
N LEU A 125 -1.14 4.50 -16.00
CA LEU A 125 -1.77 3.48 -15.15
C LEU A 125 -0.93 3.22 -13.90
N ALA A 126 0.40 3.22 -14.00
CA ALA A 126 1.33 3.01 -12.89
C ALA A 126 1.58 4.27 -12.02
N LEU A 127 1.49 5.46 -12.62
CA LEU A 127 1.67 6.77 -11.99
C LEU A 127 0.36 7.55 -11.87
N ARG A 128 -0.80 6.91 -12.10
CA ARG A 128 -2.07 7.49 -11.62
C ARG A 128 -1.80 7.79 -10.16
N PRO A 129 -1.81 9.07 -9.74
CA PRO A 129 -1.74 9.34 -8.33
C PRO A 129 -2.91 8.55 -7.75
N GLN A 130 -2.64 7.70 -6.77
CA GLN A 130 -3.65 7.43 -5.79
C GLN A 130 -3.96 8.80 -5.21
N VAL A 131 -4.95 9.47 -5.80
CA VAL A 131 -5.52 10.69 -5.29
C VAL A 131 -6.26 10.22 -4.05
N GLY A 132 -5.48 9.99 -2.99
CA GLY A 132 -5.93 10.10 -1.63
C GLY A 132 -6.60 11.46 -1.57
N GLY A 133 -7.91 11.41 -1.39
CA GLY A 133 -8.77 12.58 -1.33
C GLY A 133 -8.16 13.62 -0.41
N ASP A 134 -8.36 14.87 -0.80
CA ASP A 134 -8.04 16.04 -0.01
C ASP A 134 -8.34 15.82 1.48
N TYR A 135 -7.29 15.61 2.27
CA TYR A 135 -7.34 15.78 3.72
C TYR A 135 -7.45 17.28 4.00
N THR A 136 -8.63 17.85 3.71
CA THR A 136 -9.05 19.08 4.35
C THR A 136 -9.36 18.73 5.80
N TRP A 137 -8.36 18.93 6.66
CA TRP A 137 -8.57 19.08 8.10
C TRP A 137 -9.52 20.26 8.32
N LYS A 138 -10.83 20.02 8.27
CA LYS A 138 -11.81 20.94 8.86
C LYS A 138 -11.52 20.94 10.35
N LYS A 139 -10.75 21.94 10.80
CA LYS A 139 -10.76 22.44 12.18
C LYS A 139 -12.23 22.74 12.52
N LYS A 140 -12.94 21.76 13.11
CA LYS A 140 -14.14 22.06 13.88
C LYS A 140 -13.66 22.87 15.08
N LYS A 141 -13.79 24.18 14.92
CA LYS A 141 -13.62 25.19 15.94
C LYS A 141 -14.57 24.82 17.08
N THR A 142 -14.00 24.36 18.19
CA THR A 142 -14.64 24.35 19.49
C THR A 142 -14.99 25.80 19.82
N GLN A 143 -16.23 26.19 19.61
CA GLN A 143 -16.79 27.44 20.10
C GLN A 143 -18.16 27.13 20.70
N ALA A 144 -18.10 26.38 21.80
CA ALA A 144 -19.18 26.19 22.75
C ALA A 144 -18.53 26.13 24.14
N MET A 145 -18.14 27.31 24.64
CA MET A 145 -17.97 27.64 26.05
C MET A 145 -17.50 29.10 26.14
N MET A 146 -18.26 29.90 26.87
CA MET A 146 -18.13 31.36 27.10
C MET A 146 -18.90 32.29 26.13
N ALA A 147 -20.23 32.23 26.21
CA ALA A 147 -21.12 33.37 26.48
C ALA A 147 -22.52 32.84 26.77
#